data_AF-A0A946TCZ7-F1
#
_entry.id   AF-A0A946TCZ7-F1
#
_cell.length_a   1.000
_cell.length_b   1.000
_cell.length_c   1.000
_cell.angle_alpha   90.00
_cell.angle_beta   90.00
_cell.angle_gamma   90.00
#
_symmetry.space_group_name_H-M   'P 1'
#
loop_
_entity.id
_entity.type
_entity.pdbx_description
1 polymer ?
#
loop_
_entity_poly.entity_id
_entity_poly.type
_entity_poly.pdbx_seq_one_letter_code
_entity_poly.pdbx_strand_id
1 'polypeptide(L)'
;MSGSSSVSSSPIAMLALSAALGIILGMIEAKSSKERLILSPGALDTYVARVNHSPIRQLDYQRALSLLASGKRGELNDQDRELVLQRLIQEELLVQYASDTELLRTNQKLRAAVLQSVLAGLNIESLSTATATDSDISSGLEEYLTQLRNSADIQWIAIQ
;
A
#
# COMPACT_ATOMS: atom_id res chain seq x y z
N MET A 1 -5.02 -6.61 -64.01
CA MET A 1 -3.88 -6.29 -63.14
C MET A 1 -4.28 -5.22 -62.14
N SER A 2 -3.78 -5.36 -60.92
CA SER A 2 -4.02 -4.55 -59.73
C SER A 2 -3.67 -3.07 -59.90
N GLY A 3 -4.37 -2.18 -59.19
CA GLY A 3 -3.98 -0.77 -59.04
C GLY A 3 -5.06 0.09 -58.38
N SER A 4 -5.20 -0.01 -57.06
CA SER A 4 -5.99 0.91 -56.22
C SER A 4 -5.22 2.19 -55.91
N SER A 5 -5.93 3.32 -55.77
CA SER A 5 -5.62 4.32 -54.73
C SER A 5 -6.79 5.31 -54.56
N SER A 6 -7.41 5.29 -53.38
CA SER A 6 -8.33 6.32 -52.89
C SER A 6 -7.60 7.14 -51.81
N VAL A 7 -7.71 8.47 -51.90
CA VAL A 7 -7.14 9.42 -50.92
C VAL A 7 -8.27 10.42 -50.61
N SER A 8 -8.91 10.31 -49.44
CA SER A 8 -8.70 11.11 -48.20
C SER A 8 -9.11 12.58 -48.38
N SER A 9 -10.04 13.18 -47.62
CA SER A 9 -9.98 13.35 -46.17
C SER A 9 -11.29 13.96 -45.62
N SER A 10 -11.85 13.41 -44.53
CA SER A 10 -12.96 14.04 -43.79
C SER A 10 -12.43 14.73 -42.52
N PRO A 11 -12.80 16.00 -42.25
CA PRO A 11 -12.28 16.77 -41.10
C PRO A 11 -12.66 16.15 -39.74
N ILE A 12 -13.77 15.41 -39.69
CA ILE A 12 -14.22 14.67 -38.50
C ILE A 12 -13.32 13.46 -38.22
N ALA A 13 -12.72 12.84 -39.25
CA ALA A 13 -11.77 11.74 -39.08
C ALA A 13 -10.39 12.23 -38.57
N MET A 14 -10.02 13.48 -38.84
CA MET A 14 -8.81 14.09 -38.26
C MET A 14 -8.99 14.45 -36.79
N LEU A 15 -10.21 14.81 -36.36
CA LEU A 15 -10.50 15.14 -34.96
C LEU A 15 -10.45 13.90 -34.06
N ALA A 16 -10.99 12.76 -34.52
CA ALA A 16 -10.95 11.49 -33.79
C ALA A 16 -9.52 10.95 -33.60
N LEU A 17 -8.60 11.22 -34.53
CA LEU A 17 -7.20 10.80 -34.42
C LEU A 17 -6.42 11.63 -33.38
N SER A 18 -6.74 12.92 -33.22
CA SER A 18 -6.10 13.78 -32.20
C SER A 18 -6.55 13.47 -30.77
N ALA A 19 -7.81 13.06 -30.56
CA ALA A 19 -8.32 12.73 -29.22
C ALA A 19 -7.68 11.44 -28.67
N ALA A 20 -7.36 10.48 -29.54
CA ALA A 20 -6.72 9.23 -29.12
C ALA A 20 -5.25 9.40 -28.68
N LEU A 21 -4.50 10.34 -29.28
CA LEU A 21 -3.14 10.67 -28.79
C LEU A 21 -3.14 11.44 -27.46
N GLY A 22 -4.19 12.22 -27.18
CA GLY A 22 -4.34 12.91 -25.89
C GLY A 22 -4.63 11.96 -24.73
N ILE A 23 -5.28 10.82 -25.00
CA ILE A 23 -5.68 9.85 -23.97
C ILE A 23 -4.53 8.92 -23.55
N ILE A 24 -3.49 8.75 -24.39
CA ILE A 24 -2.29 7.92 -24.08
C ILE A 24 -1.17 8.73 -23.39
N LEU A 25 -1.28 10.07 -23.33
CA LEU A 25 -0.63 10.85 -22.25
C LEU A 25 -1.24 10.52 -20.87
N GLY A 26 -2.43 9.89 -20.85
CA GLY A 26 -2.77 8.95 -19.80
C GLY A 26 -1.84 7.76 -19.91
N MET A 27 -0.85 7.69 -19.02
CA MET A 27 -0.58 6.54 -18.16
C MET A 27 0.82 6.73 -17.59
N ILE A 28 0.87 7.30 -16.38
CA ILE A 28 1.74 6.76 -15.32
C ILE A 28 3.25 6.99 -15.54
N GLU A 29 3.63 7.89 -16.44
CA GLU A 29 4.83 8.71 -16.31
C GLU A 29 4.37 10.15 -16.05
N ALA A 30 5.05 10.97 -15.28
CA ALA A 30 6.29 10.76 -14.61
C ALA A 30 6.25 11.73 -13.43
N LYS A 31 6.54 11.19 -12.26
CA LYS A 31 7.34 11.83 -11.22
C LYS A 31 7.73 13.28 -11.53
N SER A 32 7.36 14.17 -10.61
CA SER A 32 8.22 15.30 -10.24
C SER A 32 8.62 16.21 -11.39
N SER A 33 7.81 17.23 -11.70
CA SER A 33 8.37 18.49 -12.22
C SER A 33 7.45 19.69 -12.02
N LYS A 34 7.83 20.47 -11.00
CA LYS A 34 7.94 21.93 -11.06
C LYS A 34 6.64 22.72 -11.12
N GLU A 35 5.81 22.56 -10.10
CA GLU A 35 5.31 23.78 -9.46
C GLU A 35 6.52 24.43 -8.77
N ARG A 36 7.03 25.50 -9.36
CA ARG A 36 8.02 26.38 -8.74
C ARG A 36 7.32 27.13 -7.60
N LEU A 37 6.92 26.41 -6.55
CA LEU A 37 6.75 27.01 -5.24
C LEU A 37 8.16 27.41 -4.80
N ILE A 38 8.32 28.67 -4.46
CA ILE A 38 9.55 29.23 -3.90
C ILE A 38 9.74 28.56 -2.53
N LEU A 39 10.31 27.35 -2.54
CA LEU A 39 10.66 26.61 -1.35
C LEU A 39 12.01 27.15 -0.89
N SER A 40 11.97 27.93 0.17
CA SER A 40 13.17 28.38 0.87
C SER A 40 14.05 27.16 1.20
N PRO A 41 15.37 27.19 0.96
CA PRO A 41 16.25 26.02 1.06
C PRO A 41 16.32 25.35 2.46
N GLY A 42 15.65 25.90 3.47
CA GLY A 42 15.59 25.37 4.83
C GLY A 42 14.27 24.66 5.22
N ALA A 43 13.26 24.61 4.36
CA ALA A 43 11.94 24.02 4.70
C ALA A 43 11.84 22.51 4.44
N LEU A 44 12.87 21.89 3.86
CA LEU A 44 12.83 20.50 3.39
C LEU A 44 13.03 19.44 4.48
N ASP A 45 13.41 19.84 5.70
CA ASP A 45 13.67 18.90 6.82
C ASP A 45 12.79 19.15 8.05
N THR A 46 11.77 20.00 7.93
CA THR A 46 10.83 20.21 9.03
C THR A 46 9.75 19.13 9.03
N TYR A 47 9.67 18.39 10.12
CA TYR A 47 8.62 17.40 10.39
C TYR A 47 7.71 17.91 11.52
N VAL A 48 6.41 17.65 11.40
CA VAL A 48 5.42 18.02 12.43
C VAL A 48 5.14 16.88 13.41
N ALA A 49 5.39 15.64 12.98
CA ALA A 49 5.28 14.45 13.79
C ALA A 49 6.13 13.32 13.19
N ARG A 50 6.38 12.27 13.97
CA ARG A 50 7.03 11.05 13.49
C ARG A 50 6.18 9.86 13.94
N VAL A 51 5.81 9.00 13.00
CA VAL A 51 5.12 7.73 13.27
C VAL A 51 6.14 6.62 13.11
N ASN A 52 6.54 6.02 14.24
CA ASN A 52 7.67 5.08 14.31
C ASN A 52 8.95 5.70 13.72
N HIS A 53 9.34 5.27 12.51
CA HIS A 53 10.56 5.69 11.83
C HIS A 53 10.24 6.57 10.59
N SER A 54 8.97 6.85 10.35
CA SER A 54 8.47 7.62 9.20
C SER A 54 8.11 9.05 9.63
N PRO A 55 8.79 10.09 9.10
CA PRO A 55 8.47 11.48 9.42
C PRO A 55 7.25 11.97 8.63
N ILE A 56 6.28 12.56 9.33
CA ILE A 56 5.20 13.33 8.70
C ILE A 56 5.76 14.72 8.39
N ARG A 57 5.97 14.99 7.11
CA ARG A 57 6.58 16.24 6.64
C ARG A 57 5.64 17.40 6.87
N GLN A 58 6.20 18.56 7.23
CA GLN A 58 5.43 19.79 7.38
C GLN A 58 4.69 20.17 6.09
N LEU A 59 5.27 19.87 4.93
CA LEU A 59 4.66 20.11 3.62
C LEU A 59 3.37 19.30 3.42
N ASP A 60 3.36 18.02 3.81
CA ASP A 60 2.19 17.15 3.67
C ASP A 60 1.08 17.60 4.61
N TYR A 61 1.44 18.03 5.82
CA TYR A 61 0.53 18.66 6.77
C TYR A 61 -0.10 19.96 6.24
N GLN A 62 0.72 20.87 5.70
CA GLN A 62 0.23 22.14 5.12
C GLN A 62 -0.67 21.90 3.89
N ARG A 63 -0.35 20.90 3.07
CA ARG A 63 -1.20 20.50 1.94
C ARG A 63 -2.55 20.00 2.45
N ALA A 64 -2.56 19.10 3.43
CA ALA A 64 -3.79 18.56 4.01
C ALA A 64 -4.66 19.65 4.66
N LEU A 65 -4.04 20.62 5.36
CA LEU A 65 -4.74 21.79 5.87
C LEU A 65 -5.34 22.66 4.76
N SER A 66 -4.59 22.88 3.68
CA SER A 66 -5.04 23.69 2.54
C SER A 66 -6.21 23.03 1.81
N LEU A 67 -6.21 21.70 1.69
CA LEU A 67 -7.32 20.92 1.17
C LEU A 67 -8.55 21.04 2.07
N LEU A 68 -8.39 20.91 3.40
CA LEU A 68 -9.50 21.09 4.33
C LEU A 68 -10.07 22.52 4.27
N ALA A 69 -9.20 23.53 4.22
CA ALA A 69 -9.60 24.93 4.07
C ALA A 69 -10.35 25.19 2.76
N SER A 70 -9.96 24.54 1.67
CA SER A 70 -10.64 24.70 0.37
C SER A 70 -12.08 24.17 0.38
N GLY A 71 -12.38 23.17 1.22
CA GLY A 71 -13.73 22.63 1.40
C GLY A 71 -14.57 23.32 2.48
N LYS A 72 -13.94 24.07 3.39
CA LYS A 72 -14.60 24.70 4.54
C LYS A 72 -14.93 26.16 4.25
N ARG A 73 -16.15 26.60 4.61
CA ARG A 73 -16.60 27.99 4.44
C ARG A 73 -16.11 28.98 5.51
N GLY A 74 -15.18 28.58 6.37
CA GLY A 74 -14.67 29.42 7.48
C GLY A 74 -13.22 29.11 7.82
N GLU A 75 -12.59 29.97 8.62
CA GLU A 75 -11.19 29.81 9.01
C GLU A 75 -10.93 28.47 9.72
N LEU A 76 -9.73 27.94 9.53
CA LEU A 76 -9.26 26.73 10.22
C LEU A 76 -9.05 27.04 11.71
N ASN A 77 -9.75 26.33 12.58
CA ASN A 77 -9.53 26.40 14.02
C ASN A 77 -8.47 25.35 14.47
N ASP A 78 -8.10 25.39 15.74
CA ASP A 78 -7.09 24.46 16.27
C ASP A 78 -7.57 23.00 16.29
N GLN A 79 -8.87 22.76 16.43
CA GLN A 79 -9.46 21.41 16.35
C GLN A 79 -9.32 20.83 14.93
N ASP A 80 -9.53 21.64 13.88
CA ASP A 80 -9.35 21.23 12.49
C ASP A 80 -7.89 20.84 12.23
N ARG A 81 -6.97 21.62 12.80
CA ARG A 81 -5.52 21.38 12.70
C ARG A 81 -5.11 20.08 13.36
N GLU A 82 -5.69 19.77 14.52
CA GLU A 82 -5.46 18.53 15.24
C GLU A 82 -6.07 17.33 14.48
N LEU A 83 -7.30 17.45 13.99
CA LEU A 83 -7.97 16.41 13.21
C LEU A 83 -7.18 16.05 11.95
N VAL A 84 -6.64 17.04 11.23
CA VAL A 84 -5.79 16.79 10.05
C VAL A 84 -4.52 16.04 10.42
N LEU A 85 -3.88 16.41 11.54
CA LEU A 85 -2.68 15.72 12.00
C LEU A 85 -2.98 14.27 12.40
N GLN A 86 -4.06 14.05 13.17
CA GLN A 86 -4.51 12.71 13.55
C GLN A 86 -4.83 11.87 12.31
N ARG A 87 -5.44 12.47 11.28
CA ARG A 87 -5.74 11.78 10.03
C ARG A 87 -4.47 11.32 9.31
N LEU A 88 -3.48 12.20 9.18
CA LEU A 88 -2.20 11.85 8.55
C LEU A 88 -1.45 10.76 9.32
N ILE A 89 -1.49 10.81 10.66
CA ILE A 89 -0.93 9.75 11.50
C ILE A 89 -1.64 8.41 11.23
N GLN A 90 -2.96 8.43 11.16
CA GLN A 90 -3.74 7.22 10.92
C GLN A 90 -3.51 6.64 9.53
N GLU A 91 -3.40 7.49 8.51
CA GLU A 91 -3.07 7.06 7.15
C GLU A 91 -1.70 6.41 7.08
N GLU A 92 -0.68 7.00 7.72
CA GLU A 92 0.66 6.42 7.78
C GLU A 92 0.68 5.06 8.52
N LEU A 93 -0.09 4.93 9.61
CA LEU A 93 -0.24 3.65 10.32
C LEU A 93 -0.89 2.57 9.43
N LEU A 94 -1.90 2.93 8.63
CA LEU A 94 -2.54 2.00 7.70
C LEU A 94 -1.58 1.57 6.58
N VAL A 95 -0.76 2.49 6.08
CA VAL A 95 0.27 2.19 5.07
C VAL A 95 1.32 1.23 5.64
N GLN A 96 1.76 1.44 6.87
CA GLN A 96 2.71 0.55 7.55
C GLN A 96 2.09 -0.85 7.75
N TYR A 97 0.85 -0.93 8.23
CA TYR A 97 0.16 -2.21 8.39
C TYR A 97 -0.01 -2.98 7.07
N ALA A 98 -0.42 -2.29 6.00
CA ALA A 98 -0.55 -2.90 4.68
C ALA A 98 0.80 -3.37 4.16
N SER A 99 1.85 -2.58 4.35
CA SER A 99 3.22 -2.92 3.95
C SER A 99 3.74 -4.14 4.71
N ASP A 100 3.56 -4.19 6.03
CA ASP A 100 3.96 -5.33 6.84
C ASP A 100 3.22 -6.61 6.43
N THR A 101 1.91 -6.51 6.18
CA THR A 101 1.09 -7.63 5.71
C THR A 101 1.52 -8.13 4.33
N GLU A 102 1.84 -7.21 3.42
CA GLU A 102 2.33 -7.52 2.08
C GLU A 102 3.74 -8.12 2.12
N LEU A 103 4.63 -7.60 2.97
CA LEU A 103 5.96 -8.15 3.17
C LEU A 103 5.90 -9.58 3.74
N LEU A 104 4.98 -9.86 4.67
CA LEU A 104 4.75 -11.22 5.17
C LEU A 104 4.26 -12.17 4.07
N ARG A 105 3.42 -11.66 3.15
CA ARG A 105 2.91 -12.44 2.02
C ARG A 105 3.94 -12.64 0.92
N THR A 106 4.77 -11.65 0.60
CA THR A 106 5.62 -11.66 -0.59
C THR A 106 7.07 -12.05 -0.30
N ASN A 107 7.56 -11.84 0.93
CA ASN A 107 8.93 -12.15 1.30
C ASN A 107 9.09 -13.58 1.86
N GLN A 108 9.71 -14.46 1.07
CA GLN A 108 9.95 -15.86 1.45
C GLN A 108 10.79 -16.00 2.74
N LYS A 109 11.79 -15.13 2.96
CA LYS A 109 12.67 -15.20 4.14
C LYS A 109 11.94 -14.78 5.41
N LEU A 110 11.16 -13.71 5.35
CA LEU A 110 10.36 -13.26 6.48
C LEU A 110 9.29 -14.30 6.84
N ARG A 111 8.61 -14.86 5.83
CA ARG A 111 7.66 -15.97 6.02
C ARG A 111 8.32 -17.17 6.70
N ALA A 112 9.51 -17.57 6.23
CA ALA A 112 10.27 -18.67 6.84
C ALA A 112 10.65 -18.37 8.31
N ALA A 113 11.07 -17.14 8.62
CA ALA A 113 11.40 -16.73 9.99
C ALA A 113 10.18 -16.77 10.92
N VAL A 114 9.02 -16.28 10.44
CA VAL A 114 7.76 -16.33 11.20
C VAL A 114 7.32 -17.78 11.43
N LEU A 115 7.38 -18.63 10.40
CA LEU A 115 7.06 -20.06 10.54
C LEU A 115 7.97 -20.73 11.58
N GLN A 116 9.28 -20.48 11.53
CA GLN A 116 10.23 -21.00 12.51
C GLN A 116 9.91 -20.53 13.93
N SER A 117 9.47 -19.27 14.11
CA SER A 117 9.04 -18.76 15.41
C SER A 117 7.80 -19.47 15.94
N VAL A 118 6.81 -19.77 15.09
CA VAL A 118 5.60 -20.51 15.48
C VAL A 118 5.97 -21.94 15.88
N LEU A 119 6.78 -22.62 15.08
CA LEU A 119 7.32 -23.96 15.38
C LEU A 119 8.08 -24.00 16.72
N ALA A 120 8.92 -22.98 16.97
CA ALA A 120 9.65 -22.86 18.23
C ALA A 120 8.71 -22.64 19.43
N GLY A 121 7.64 -21.85 19.27
CA GLY A 121 6.64 -21.63 20.31
C GLY A 121 5.89 -22.91 20.70
N LEU A 122 5.47 -23.69 19.70
CA LEU A 122 4.81 -24.98 19.91
C LEU A 122 5.72 -25.99 20.63
N ASN A 123 7.01 -25.99 20.29
CA ASN A 123 8.00 -26.82 20.98
C ASN A 123 8.14 -26.43 22.47
N ILE A 124 8.08 -25.14 22.79
CA ILE A 124 8.13 -24.66 24.18
C ILE A 124 6.86 -25.09 24.95
N GLU A 125 5.69 -24.98 24.33
CA GLU A 125 4.42 -25.38 24.92
C GLU A 125 4.38 -26.89 25.21
N SER A 126 4.86 -27.73 24.30
CA SER A 126 4.96 -29.17 24.50
C SER A 126 6.02 -29.54 25.54
N LEU A 127 7.20 -28.92 25.53
CA LEU A 127 8.27 -29.15 26.53
C LEU A 127 7.83 -28.79 27.96
N SER A 128 6.83 -27.92 28.11
CA SER A 128 6.23 -27.58 29.40
C SER A 128 5.51 -28.80 30.04
N THR A 129 5.14 -29.79 29.23
CA THR A 129 4.83 -31.15 29.69
C THR A 129 6.13 -31.96 29.69
N ALA A 130 6.63 -32.33 30.87
CA ALA A 130 8.01 -32.79 31.12
C ALA A 130 8.43 -34.11 30.41
N THR A 131 7.71 -34.58 29.40
CA THR A 131 8.00 -35.82 28.63
C THR A 131 7.58 -35.69 27.16
N ALA A 132 7.38 -34.49 26.62
CA ALA A 132 6.99 -34.33 25.22
C ALA A 132 8.02 -34.95 24.26
N THR A 133 7.55 -35.92 23.49
CA THR A 133 8.31 -36.57 22.42
C THR A 133 8.12 -35.80 21.11
N ASP A 134 9.01 -36.03 20.14
CA ASP A 134 8.89 -35.44 18.78
C ASP A 134 7.54 -35.79 18.13
N SER A 135 6.98 -36.98 18.45
CA SER A 135 5.64 -37.37 18.05
C SER A 135 4.54 -36.48 18.64
N ASP A 136 4.66 -36.05 19.90
CA ASP A 136 3.67 -35.18 20.56
C ASP A 136 3.68 -33.76 19.98
N ILE A 137 4.85 -33.28 19.56
CA ILE A 137 5.01 -31.98 18.88
C ILE A 137 4.35 -32.03 17.50
N SER A 138 4.62 -33.10 16.75
CA SER A 138 4.07 -33.27 15.40
C SER A 138 2.56 -33.43 15.41
N SER A 139 1.98 -34.13 16.38
CA SER A 139 0.53 -34.29 16.51
C SER A 139 -0.16 -32.97 16.88
N GLY A 140 0.41 -32.19 17.81
CA GLY A 140 -0.09 -30.86 18.15
C GLY A 140 -0.07 -29.88 16.98
N LEU A 141 1.00 -29.90 16.16
CA LEU A 141 1.09 -29.10 14.95
C LEU A 141 0.04 -29.51 13.91
N GLU A 142 -0.14 -30.80 13.65
CA GLU A 142 -1.11 -31.31 12.69
C GLU A 142 -2.56 -30.97 13.08
N GLU A 143 -2.89 -31.01 14.37
CA GLU A 143 -4.20 -30.61 14.87
C GLU A 143 -4.45 -29.11 14.67
N TYR A 144 -3.45 -28.27 14.95
CA TYR A 144 -3.50 -26.84 14.69
C TYR A 144 -3.66 -26.51 13.19
N LEU A 145 -2.90 -27.18 12.32
CA LEU A 145 -3.02 -27.02 10.87
C LEU A 145 -4.39 -27.48 10.35
N THR A 146 -4.93 -28.56 10.92
CA THR A 146 -6.28 -29.03 10.60
C THR A 146 -7.34 -28.01 10.98
N GLN A 147 -7.22 -27.39 12.15
CA GLN A 147 -8.12 -26.32 12.59
C GLN A 147 -8.06 -25.09 11.68
N LEU A 148 -6.85 -24.65 11.30
CA LEU A 148 -6.66 -23.54 10.36
C LEU A 148 -7.26 -23.86 8.99
N ARG A 149 -7.05 -25.07 8.48
CA ARG A 149 -7.61 -25.50 7.20
C ARG A 149 -9.14 -25.49 7.23
N ASN A 150 -9.73 -26.01 8.31
CA ASN A 150 -11.19 -26.11 8.43
C ASN A 150 -11.88 -24.75 8.60
N SER A 151 -11.15 -23.73 9.06
CA SER A 151 -11.65 -22.36 9.21
C SER A 151 -11.35 -21.46 7.99
N ALA A 152 -10.51 -21.92 7.07
CA ALA A 152 -10.15 -21.18 5.86
C ALA A 152 -11.12 -21.48 4.71
N ASP A 153 -11.48 -20.44 3.96
CA ASP A 153 -12.16 -20.57 2.66
C ASP A 153 -11.11 -20.86 1.58
N ILE A 154 -11.02 -22.13 1.15
CA ILE A 154 -10.01 -22.62 0.20
C ILE A 154 -10.68 -22.99 -1.12
N GLN A 155 -10.35 -22.25 -2.19
CA GLN A 155 -10.82 -22.53 -3.55
C GLN A 155 -9.70 -23.17 -4.38
N TRP A 156 -9.98 -24.35 -4.97
CA TRP A 156 -9.04 -25.05 -5.86
C TRP A 156 -9.32 -24.69 -7.31
N ILE A 157 -8.31 -24.19 -8.03
CA ILE A 157 -8.40 -23.94 -9.47
C ILE A 157 -7.81 -25.17 -10.18
N ALA A 158 -8.64 -25.93 -10.89
CA ALA A 158 -8.16 -27.04 -11.71
C ALA A 158 -7.39 -26.47 -12.92
N ILE A 159 -6.10 -26.76 -13.00
CA ILE A 159 -5.26 -26.42 -14.15
C ILE A 159 -5.43 -27.55 -15.17
N GLN A 160 -6.06 -27.27 -16.31
CA GLN A 160 -6.19 -28.21 -17.44
C GLN A 160 -4.93 -28.27 -18.29
#